data_AF-I8UJC2-F1
#
_entry.id   AF-I8UJC2-F1
#
_cell.length_a   1.000
_cell.length_b   1.000
_cell.length_c   1.000
_cell.angle_alpha   90.00
_cell.angle_beta   90.00
_cell.angle_gamma   90.00
#
_symmetry.space_group_name_H-M   'P 1'
#
loop_
_entity.id
_entity.type
_entity.pdbx_description
1 polymer ?
#
loop_
_entity_poly.entity_id
_entity_poly.type
_entity_poly.pdbx_seq_one_letter_code
_entity_poly.pdbx_strand_id
1 'polypeptide(L)'
;MKINTVTHVNNNPYREKENTFMPKESRRKQEDQLRISTEAQELLKTHSWSADREERIASLSKAIGEGSYSIEPTEIAKKMTAFWETRT
;
A
#
# COMPACT_ATOMS: atom_id res chain seq x y z
N MET A 1 59.98 12.14 -52.14
CA MET A 1 59.63 10.82 -51.57
C MET A 1 58.57 11.02 -50.50
N LYS A 2 57.43 10.33 -50.59
CA LYS A 2 56.36 10.36 -49.57
C LYS A 2 56.60 9.21 -48.60
N ILE A 3 56.82 9.53 -47.33
CA ILE A 3 57.02 8.55 -46.26
C ILE A 3 55.65 8.30 -45.63
N ASN A 4 55.10 7.09 -45.80
CA ASN A 4 53.86 6.70 -45.15
C ASN A 4 54.19 6.18 -43.74
N THR A 5 53.76 6.90 -42.72
CA THR A 5 53.87 6.44 -41.34
C THR A 5 52.84 5.34 -41.10
N VAL A 6 53.32 4.11 -40.92
CA VAL A 6 52.46 2.98 -40.53
C VAL A 6 52.00 3.24 -39.09
N THR A 7 50.77 3.68 -38.92
CA THR A 7 50.12 3.73 -37.60
C THR A 7 49.97 2.31 -37.09
N HIS A 8 50.65 1.97 -36.00
CA HIS A 8 50.47 0.70 -35.31
C HIS A 8 49.00 0.56 -34.90
N VAL A 9 48.26 -0.29 -35.61
CA VAL A 9 46.96 -0.79 -35.16
C VAL A 9 47.21 -1.55 -33.86
N ASN A 10 46.73 -1.01 -32.73
CA ASN A 10 46.73 -1.70 -31.45
C ASN A 10 45.47 -2.57 -31.39
N ASN A 11 45.53 -3.70 -32.07
CA ASN A 11 44.52 -4.75 -32.11
C ASN A 11 44.79 -5.73 -30.96
N ASN A 12 44.43 -5.33 -29.74
CA ASN A 12 44.45 -6.21 -28.57
C ASN A 12 43.07 -6.89 -28.38
N PRO A 13 42.89 -8.17 -28.76
CA PRO A 13 41.60 -8.88 -28.73
C PRO A 13 41.09 -9.15 -27.31
N TYR A 14 41.89 -8.86 -26.28
CA TYR A 14 41.50 -9.08 -24.88
C TYR A 14 40.74 -7.91 -24.26
N ARG A 15 40.81 -6.70 -24.85
CA ARG A 15 40.08 -5.52 -24.34
C ARG A 15 38.57 -5.57 -24.64
N GLU A 16 38.16 -6.33 -25.65
CA GLU A 16 36.73 -6.47 -25.99
C GLU A 16 35.93 -7.20 -24.89
N LYS A 17 36.59 -7.95 -24.01
CA LYS A 17 35.94 -8.68 -22.92
C LYS A 17 35.59 -7.80 -21.72
N GLU A 18 36.26 -6.67 -21.52
CA GLU A 18 35.95 -5.74 -20.41
C GLU A 18 34.57 -5.07 -20.60
N ASN A 19 34.11 -4.91 -21.83
CA ASN A 19 32.79 -4.31 -22.13
C ASN A 19 31.62 -5.30 -22.00
N THR A 20 31.86 -6.58 -21.72
CA THR A 20 30.77 -7.57 -21.59
C THR A 20 30.20 -7.67 -20.17
N PHE A 21 30.80 -6.99 -19.20
CA PHE A 21 30.21 -6.80 -17.87
C PHE A 21 29.30 -5.55 -17.86
N MET A 22 28.39 -5.44 -18.82
CA MET A 22 27.18 -4.67 -18.57
C MET A 22 26.36 -5.49 -17.56
N PRO A 23 25.99 -4.95 -16.39
CA PRO A 23 25.00 -5.62 -15.56
C PRO A 23 23.76 -5.78 -16.42
N LYS A 24 23.41 -7.03 -16.76
CA LYS A 24 22.08 -7.33 -17.31
C LYS A 24 21.11 -6.63 -16.38
N GLU A 25 20.43 -5.60 -16.89
CA GLU A 25 19.31 -4.98 -16.19
C GLU A 25 18.46 -6.15 -15.69
N SER A 26 18.46 -6.32 -14.37
CA SER A 26 17.66 -7.34 -13.76
C SER A 26 16.26 -7.05 -14.24
N ARG A 27 15.71 -7.95 -15.06
CA ARG A 27 14.27 -7.98 -15.32
C ARG A 27 13.68 -8.14 -13.94
N ARG A 28 13.34 -7.02 -13.30
CA ARG A 28 12.70 -6.99 -11.99
C ARG A 28 11.50 -7.88 -12.16
N LYS A 29 11.51 -9.04 -11.49
CA LYS A 29 10.34 -9.90 -11.42
C LYS A 29 9.21 -8.98 -10.99
N GLN A 30 8.14 -8.93 -11.78
CA GLN A 30 6.98 -8.13 -11.46
C GLN A 30 6.53 -8.57 -10.07
N GLU A 31 6.73 -7.69 -9.09
CA GLU A 31 6.36 -7.97 -7.71
C GLU A 31 4.84 -7.91 -7.63
N ASP A 32 4.24 -8.86 -6.94
CA ASP A 32 2.80 -8.82 -6.68
C ASP A 32 2.49 -7.58 -5.83
N GLN A 33 1.85 -6.59 -6.44
CA GLN A 33 1.45 -5.36 -5.76
C GLN A 33 -0.02 -5.45 -5.36
N LEU A 34 -0.27 -5.54 -4.05
CA LEU A 34 -1.61 -5.41 -3.50
C LEU A 34 -2.00 -3.92 -3.47
N ARG A 35 -2.75 -3.45 -4.48
CA ARG A 35 -3.29 -2.08 -4.51
C ARG A 35 -4.75 -2.07 -4.09
N ILE A 36 -5.12 -1.09 -3.28
CA ILE A 36 -6.54 -0.81 -3.00
C ILE A 36 -7.17 -0.32 -4.31
N SER A 37 -8.30 -0.93 -4.71
CA SER A 37 -9.06 -0.50 -5.89
C SER A 37 -9.47 0.97 -5.77
N THR A 38 -9.50 1.69 -6.89
CA THR A 38 -9.96 3.09 -6.94
C THR A 38 -11.38 3.23 -6.38
N GLU A 39 -12.23 2.25 -6.67
CA GLU A 39 -13.60 2.17 -6.15
C GLU A 39 -13.64 2.02 -4.62
N ALA A 40 -12.76 1.20 -4.04
CA ALA A 40 -12.67 1.04 -2.59
C ALA A 40 -12.17 2.31 -1.90
N GLN A 41 -11.28 3.09 -2.56
CA GLN A 41 -10.85 4.39 -2.06
C GLN A 41 -11.97 5.43 -2.10
N GLU A 42 -12.84 5.39 -3.10
CA GLU A 42 -14.00 6.28 -3.20
C GLU A 42 -15.03 5.97 -2.11
N LEU A 43 -15.36 4.69 -1.91
CA LEU A 43 -16.25 4.27 -0.82
C LEU A 43 -15.70 4.68 0.56
N LEU A 44 -14.39 4.56 0.78
CA LEU A 44 -13.76 5.01 2.02
C LEU A 44 -13.92 6.53 2.24
N LYS A 45 -13.83 7.35 1.19
CA LYS A 45 -14.00 8.80 1.26
C LYS A 45 -15.45 9.22 1.53
N THR A 46 -16.43 8.46 1.05
CA THR A 46 -17.86 8.74 1.29
C THR A 46 -18.30 8.51 2.74
N HIS A 47 -17.48 7.86 3.56
CA HIS A 47 -17.76 7.59 4.97
C HIS A 47 -17.38 8.78 5.88
N SER A 48 -17.75 10.01 5.50
CA SER A 48 -17.70 11.17 6.41
C SER A 48 -18.87 11.12 7.39
N TRP A 49 -18.91 10.07 8.22
CA TRP A 49 -19.94 9.80 9.22
C TRP A 49 -19.71 10.57 10.54
N SER A 50 -18.99 11.70 10.47
CA SER A 50 -18.37 12.31 11.64
C SER A 50 -19.37 13.03 12.55
N ALA A 51 -20.31 13.80 12.00
CA ALA A 51 -21.21 14.64 12.80
C ALA A 51 -22.14 13.81 13.73
N ASP A 52 -22.91 12.88 13.18
CA ASP A 52 -23.82 12.02 13.97
C ASP A 52 -23.06 11.15 14.99
N ARG A 53 -21.82 10.78 14.66
CA ARG A 53 -20.95 10.00 15.54
C ARG A 53 -20.38 10.84 16.67
N GLU A 54 -20.00 12.08 16.40
CA GLU A 54 -19.50 13.03 17.40
C GLU A 54 -20.56 13.30 18.46
N GLU A 55 -21.80 13.58 18.04
CA GLU A 55 -22.93 13.79 18.97
C GLU A 55 -23.16 12.55 19.85
N ARG A 56 -23.17 11.36 19.24
CA ARG A 56 -23.35 10.10 19.96
C ARG A 56 -22.21 9.80 20.94
N ILE A 57 -20.98 10.15 20.60
CA ILE A 57 -19.83 9.97 21.50
C ILE A 57 -19.94 10.94 22.69
N ALA A 58 -20.33 12.20 22.44
CA ALA A 58 -20.50 13.18 23.49
C ALA A 58 -21.58 12.75 24.49
N SER A 59 -22.73 12.26 24.00
CA SER A 59 -23.81 11.78 24.87
C SER A 59 -23.38 10.57 25.72
N LEU A 60 -22.65 9.62 25.13
CA LEU A 60 -22.15 8.44 25.84
C LEU A 60 -21.11 8.82 26.91
N SER A 61 -20.20 9.72 26.56
CA SER A 61 -19.15 10.20 27.47
C SER A 61 -19.75 10.86 28.71
N LYS A 62 -20.80 11.67 28.51
CA LYS A 62 -21.55 12.29 29.61
C LYS A 62 -22.21 11.24 30.51
N ALA A 63 -22.95 10.29 29.94
CA ALA A 63 -23.63 9.23 30.70
C ALA A 63 -22.64 8.36 31.52
N ILE A 64 -21.46 8.09 30.97
CA ILE A 64 -20.40 7.36 31.69
C ILE A 64 -19.84 8.20 32.85
N GLY A 65 -19.55 9.49 32.63
CA GLY A 65 -19.04 10.39 33.67
C GLY A 65 -20.04 10.61 34.82
N GLU A 66 -21.33 10.58 34.52
CA GLU A 66 -22.43 10.66 35.50
C GLU A 66 -22.72 9.32 36.19
N GLY A 67 -22.15 8.21 35.71
CA GLY A 67 -22.42 6.86 36.21
C GLY A 67 -23.81 6.31 35.86
N SER A 68 -24.54 6.97 34.94
CA SER A 68 -25.89 6.58 34.51
C SER A 68 -25.89 5.58 33.33
N TYR A 69 -24.71 5.22 32.82
CA TYR A 69 -24.57 4.28 31.72
C TYR A 69 -24.83 2.83 32.16
N SER A 70 -25.94 2.24 31.69
CA SER A 70 -26.25 0.82 31.88
C SER A 70 -25.66 -0.04 30.76
N ILE A 71 -25.03 -1.14 31.14
CA ILE A 71 -24.56 -2.17 30.20
C ILE A 71 -25.67 -3.21 30.05
N GLU A 72 -26.14 -3.42 28.83
CA GLU A 72 -27.16 -4.43 28.49
C GLU A 72 -26.51 -5.60 27.73
N PRO A 73 -26.13 -6.71 28.42
CA PRO A 73 -25.37 -7.80 27.81
C PRO A 73 -26.10 -8.50 26.67
N THR A 74 -27.43 -8.61 26.78
CA THR A 74 -28.30 -9.24 25.79
C THR A 74 -28.31 -8.47 24.47
N GLU A 75 -28.37 -7.14 24.54
CA GLU A 75 -28.31 -6.26 23.37
C GLU A 75 -26.92 -6.27 22.72
N ILE A 76 -25.86 -6.39 23.52
CA ILE A 76 -24.50 -6.54 23.00
C ILE A 76 -24.38 -7.85 22.20
N ALA A 77 -24.81 -8.97 22.76
CA ALA A 77 -24.78 -10.26 22.08
C ALA A 77 -25.59 -10.25 20.78
N LYS A 78 -26.78 -9.64 20.79
CA LYS A 78 -27.63 -9.47 19.59
C LYS A 78 -26.95 -8.63 18.51
N LYS A 79 -26.28 -7.54 18.87
CA LYS A 79 -25.56 -6.70 17.90
C LYS A 79 -24.32 -7.39 17.34
N MET A 80 -23.61 -8.13 18.19
CA MET A 80 -22.46 -8.92 17.75
C MET A 80 -22.87 -10.00 16.75
N THR A 81 -23.90 -10.80 17.08
CA THR A 81 -24.43 -11.83 16.18
C THR A 81 -24.90 -11.24 14.86
N ALA A 82 -25.75 -10.20 14.90
CA ALA A 82 -26.23 -9.51 13.71
C ALA A 82 -25.08 -9.02 12.82
N PHE A 83 -24.03 -8.40 13.37
CA PHE A 83 -22.89 -7.92 12.59
C PHE A 83 -22.19 -9.02 11.79
N TRP A 84 -22.07 -10.22 12.35
CA TRP A 84 -21.41 -11.35 11.70
C TRP A 84 -22.34 -12.12 10.75
N GLU A 85 -23.62 -12.26 11.08
CA GLU A 85 -24.61 -12.92 10.24
C GLU A 85 -24.88 -12.15 8.95
N THR A 86 -24.96 -10.82 9.01
CA THR A 86 -25.27 -9.98 7.82
C THR A 86 -24.13 -9.97 6.78
N ARG A 87 -22.97 -10.55 7.09
CA ARG A 87 -21.78 -10.59 6.22
C ARG A 87 -21.53 -11.96 5.59
N THR A 88 -22.35 -12.96 5.92
CA THR A 88 -22.33 -14.29 5.30
C THR A 88 -23.42 -14.37 4.25
#